data_AF-A0A1G1YV02-F1
#
_entry.id   AF-A0A1G1YV02-F1
#
_cell.length_a   1.000
_cell.length_b   1.000
_cell.length_c   1.000
_cell.angle_alpha   90.00
_cell.angle_beta   90.00
_cell.angle_gamma   90.00
#
_symmetry.space_group_name_H-M   'P 1'
#
loop_
_entity.id
_entity.type
_entity.pdbx_description
1 polymer ?
#
loop_
_entity_poly.entity_id
_entity_poly.type
_entity_poly.pdbx_seq_one_letter_code
_entity_poly.pdbx_strand_id
1 'polypeptide(L)'
;MTAGSGLQNFKDVIAQKKPAVKPPAYPWQEMALKIIAELNIPPQKRNSVFLVCKKNPKAYVEKCLNDTKELCKTGERWKYFFKLIEKK
;
A
#
# COMPACT_ATOMS: atom_id res chain seq x y z
N MET A 1 42.49 29.76 6.33
CA MET A 1 41.64 29.17 7.39
C MET A 1 40.32 28.77 6.75
N THR A 2 39.92 27.54 6.97
CA THR A 2 38.92 26.71 6.26
C THR A 2 37.47 26.99 6.67
N ALA A 3 36.52 26.92 5.71
CA ALA A 3 35.15 26.43 5.97
C ALA A 3 34.42 26.11 4.65
N GLY A 4 34.61 24.88 4.15
CA GLY A 4 33.61 24.23 3.32
C GLY A 4 32.53 23.65 4.24
N SER A 5 31.26 24.01 4.04
CA SER A 5 30.08 23.48 4.75
C SER A 5 28.86 24.00 4.00
N GLY A 6 27.88 23.23 3.52
CA GLY A 6 27.59 21.82 3.61
C GLY A 6 26.16 21.68 3.09
N LEU A 7 25.99 21.32 1.81
CA LEU A 7 24.70 20.93 1.22
C LEU A 7 24.29 19.54 1.76
N GLN A 8 24.24 19.39 3.08
CA GLN A 8 23.96 18.16 3.80
C GLN A 8 22.64 18.29 4.56
N ASN A 9 21.52 18.52 3.87
CA ASN A 9 20.20 18.42 4.53
C ASN A 9 19.11 17.76 3.67
N PHE A 10 19.45 17.14 2.54
CA PHE A 10 18.49 16.33 1.76
C PHE A 10 18.55 14.84 2.09
N LYS A 11 19.66 14.36 2.69
CA LYS A 11 19.80 12.96 3.12
C LYS A 11 19.07 12.65 4.43
N ASP A 12 18.83 13.64 5.29
CA ASP A 12 18.20 13.42 6.60
C ASP A 12 16.67 13.23 6.51
N VAL A 13 16.02 13.90 5.56
CA VAL A 13 14.57 13.79 5.32
C VAL A 13 14.14 12.40 4.82
N ILE A 14 15.05 11.62 4.25
CA ILE A 14 14.77 10.26 3.74
C ILE A 14 15.02 9.18 4.81
N ALA A 15 15.80 9.47 5.86
CA ALA A 15 16.20 8.50 6.88
C ALA A 15 15.20 8.33 8.04
N GLN A 16 14.19 9.19 8.18
CA GLN A 16 13.27 9.18 9.32
C GLN A 16 11.93 8.45 9.12
N LYS A 17 11.73 7.68 8.04
CA LYS A 17 10.59 6.76 7.96
C LYS A 17 10.85 5.47 8.76
N LYS A 18 11.04 5.62 10.08
CA LYS A 18 10.78 4.53 11.02
C LYS A 18 9.31 4.19 10.87
N PRO A 19 8.92 2.93 10.55
CA PRO A 19 7.52 2.55 10.58
C PRO A 19 7.10 2.56 12.04
N ALA A 20 6.57 3.70 12.49
CA ALA A 20 5.75 3.72 13.69
C ALA A 20 4.62 2.74 13.41
N VAL A 21 4.73 1.54 13.99
CA VAL A 21 3.65 0.57 14.13
C VAL A 21 2.64 1.26 15.04
N LYS A 22 1.88 2.20 14.45
CA LYS A 22 0.71 2.76 15.08
C LYS A 22 -0.27 1.59 15.15
N PRO A 23 -0.84 1.27 16.32
CA PRO A 23 -1.95 0.34 16.39
C PRO A 23 -2.96 0.82 15.35
N PRO A 24 -3.56 -0.08 14.56
CA PRO A 24 -4.36 0.32 13.42
C PRO A 24 -5.60 1.06 13.93
N ALA A 25 -5.51 2.39 13.95
CA ALA A 25 -6.55 3.28 14.46
C ALA A 25 -7.79 3.27 13.57
N TYR A 26 -7.70 2.69 12.37
CA TYR A 26 -8.79 2.64 11.42
C TYR A 26 -8.95 1.26 10.76
N PRO A 27 -10.19 0.74 10.64
CA PRO A 27 -10.48 -0.59 10.11
C PRO A 27 -10.02 -0.81 8.66
N TRP A 28 -9.83 0.27 7.89
CA TRP A 28 -9.32 0.19 6.51
C TRP A 28 -7.81 -0.07 6.43
N GLN A 29 -7.03 0.27 7.47
CA GLN A 29 -5.59 0.00 7.49
C GLN A 29 -5.30 -1.49 7.71
N GLU A 30 -6.00 -2.11 8.66
CA GLU A 30 -5.96 -3.56 8.89
C GLU A 30 -6.37 -4.33 7.65
N MET A 31 -7.45 -3.87 7.00
CA MET A 31 -7.91 -4.47 5.75
C MET A 31 -6.85 -4.36 4.65
N ALA A 32 -6.25 -3.19 4.46
CA ALA A 32 -5.20 -3.01 3.48
C ALA A 32 -3.98 -3.92 3.77
N LEU A 33 -3.56 -4.04 5.02
CA LEU A 33 -2.48 -4.93 5.43
C LEU A 33 -2.81 -6.40 5.13
N LYS A 34 -4.05 -6.83 5.42
CA LYS A 34 -4.53 -8.19 5.14
C LYS A 34 -4.52 -8.49 3.63
N ILE A 35 -4.99 -7.54 2.82
CA ILE A 35 -4.99 -7.63 1.34
C ILE A 35 -3.57 -7.70 0.81
N ILE A 36 -2.65 -6.88 1.33
CA ILE A 36 -1.24 -6.86 0.94
C ILE A 36 -0.59 -8.23 1.20
N ALA A 37 -0.87 -8.83 2.36
CA ALA A 37 -0.33 -10.13 2.73
C ALA A 37 -0.89 -11.26 1.84
N GLU A 38 -2.19 -11.23 1.54
CA GLU A 38 -2.87 -12.29 0.80
C GLU A 38 -2.59 -12.29 -0.70
N LEU A 39 -2.56 -11.11 -1.33
CA LEU A 39 -2.24 -10.94 -2.75
C LEU A 39 -0.72 -10.86 -3.00
N ASN A 40 0.09 -10.96 -1.96
CA ASN A 40 1.55 -10.81 -1.99
C ASN A 40 2.00 -9.51 -2.71
N ILE A 41 1.41 -8.38 -2.30
CA ILE A 41 1.61 -7.10 -3.00
C ILE A 41 3.01 -6.55 -2.70
N PRO A 42 3.81 -6.23 -3.73
CA PRO A 42 5.14 -5.66 -3.53
C PRO A 42 5.07 -4.31 -2.81
N PRO A 43 6.11 -3.95 -2.02
CA PRO A 43 6.12 -2.73 -1.20
C PRO A 43 5.86 -1.45 -2.00
N GLN A 44 6.28 -1.42 -3.27
CA GLN A 44 6.06 -0.31 -4.19
C GLN A 44 4.57 0.01 -4.42
N LYS A 45 3.69 -0.99 -4.34
CA LYS A 45 2.25 -0.84 -4.59
C LYS A 45 1.41 -0.78 -3.31
N ARG A 46 2.00 -1.02 -2.14
CA ARG A 46 1.29 -0.96 -0.83
C ARG A 46 0.62 0.38 -0.60
N ASN A 47 1.30 1.49 -0.90
CA ASN A 47 0.70 2.83 -0.79
C ASN A 47 -0.56 2.99 -1.64
N SER A 48 -0.58 2.38 -2.82
CA SER A 48 -1.75 2.39 -3.70
C SER A 48 -2.90 1.57 -3.10
N VAL A 49 -2.62 0.43 -2.46
CA VAL A 49 -3.63 -0.37 -1.72
C VAL A 49 -4.22 0.43 -0.56
N PHE A 50 -3.38 1.13 0.21
CA PHE A 50 -3.84 1.99 1.30
C PHE A 50 -4.73 3.13 0.78
N LEU A 51 -4.34 3.77 -0.33
CA LEU A 51 -5.14 4.82 -0.97
C LEU A 51 -6.49 4.27 -1.46
N VAL A 52 -6.50 3.11 -2.10
CA VAL A 52 -7.72 2.44 -2.55
C VAL A 52 -8.64 2.13 -1.39
N CYS A 53 -8.10 1.56 -0.31
CA CYS A 53 -8.88 1.16 0.86
C CYS A 53 -9.41 2.38 1.64
N LYS A 54 -8.75 3.53 1.51
CA LYS A 54 -9.21 4.82 2.05
C LYS A 54 -10.26 5.48 1.17
N LYS A 55 -10.13 5.38 -0.16
CA LYS A 55 -10.96 6.10 -1.14
C LYS A 55 -12.23 5.34 -1.52
N ASN A 56 -12.23 4.02 -1.40
CA ASN A 56 -13.37 3.16 -1.70
C ASN A 56 -13.98 2.57 -0.42
N PRO A 57 -15.30 2.33 -0.41
CA PRO A 57 -15.95 1.68 0.72
C PRO A 57 -15.46 0.25 0.89
N LYS A 58 -15.36 -0.20 2.15
CA LYS A 58 -14.91 -1.54 2.54
C LYS A 58 -15.54 -2.66 1.70
N ALA A 59 -16.86 -2.61 1.52
CA ALA A 59 -17.61 -3.62 0.77
C ALA A 59 -17.14 -3.76 -0.70
N TYR A 60 -16.75 -2.65 -1.33
CA TYR A 60 -16.24 -2.68 -2.71
C TYR A 60 -14.85 -3.33 -2.78
N VAL A 61 -13.98 -2.96 -1.85
CA VAL A 61 -12.62 -3.53 -1.76
C VAL A 61 -12.69 -5.03 -1.47
N GLU A 62 -13.58 -5.45 -0.58
CA GLU A 62 -13.84 -6.86 -0.26
C GLU A 62 -14.39 -7.62 -1.46
N LYS A 63 -15.33 -7.03 -2.21
CA LYS A 63 -15.84 -7.60 -3.45
C LYS A 63 -14.71 -7.80 -4.47
N CYS A 64 -13.90 -6.77 -4.72
CA CYS A 64 -12.75 -6.86 -5.63
C CYS A 64 -11.73 -7.92 -5.18
N LEU A 65 -11.51 -8.06 -3.87
CA LEU A 65 -10.64 -9.10 -3.31
C LEU A 65 -11.20 -10.50 -3.61
N ASN A 66 -12.49 -10.71 -3.37
CA ASN A 66 -13.12 -12.00 -3.61
C ASN A 66 -13.13 -12.36 -5.09
N ASP A 67 -13.49 -11.41 -5.95
CA ASP A 67 -13.45 -11.54 -7.42
C ASP A 67 -12.03 -11.90 -7.90
N THR A 68 -11.01 -11.25 -7.33
CA THR A 68 -9.59 -11.55 -7.62
C THR A 68 -9.22 -12.97 -7.18
N LYS A 69 -9.73 -13.47 -6.06
CA LYS A 69 -9.48 -14.85 -5.59
C LYS A 69 -10.13 -15.89 -6.49
N GLU A 70 -11.36 -15.65 -6.89
CA GLU A 70 -12.13 -16.59 -7.71
C GLU A 70 -11.55 -16.70 -9.12
N LEU A 71 -11.16 -15.56 -9.70
CA LEU A 71 -10.67 -15.46 -11.07
C LEU A 71 -9.17 -15.77 -11.21
N CYS A 72 -8.35 -15.46 -10.20
CA CYS A 72 -6.90 -15.53 -10.29
C CYS A 72 -6.31 -16.58 -9.32
N LYS A 73 -6.45 -17.86 -9.68
CA LYS A 73 -5.89 -19.00 -8.92
C LYS A 73 -4.36 -19.09 -9.04
N THR A 74 -3.79 -18.62 -10.15
CA THR A 74 -2.34 -18.64 -10.44
C THR A 74 -1.90 -17.32 -11.11
N GLY A 75 -0.84 -16.68 -10.61
CA GLY A 75 -0.22 -15.49 -11.23
C GLY A 75 -0.26 -14.19 -10.41
N GLU A 76 -0.13 -13.04 -11.11
CA GLU A 76 -0.04 -11.69 -10.53
C GLU A 76 -1.41 -11.15 -10.04
N ARG A 77 -1.95 -11.73 -8.97
CA ARG A 77 -3.28 -11.39 -8.41
C ARG A 77 -3.45 -9.89 -8.14
N TRP A 78 -2.39 -9.23 -7.66
CA TRP A 78 -2.36 -7.80 -7.37
C TRP A 78 -2.65 -6.93 -8.60
N LYS A 79 -2.20 -7.34 -9.79
CA LYS A 79 -2.39 -6.60 -11.04
C LYS A 79 -3.85 -6.65 -11.48
N TYR A 80 -4.50 -7.80 -11.30
CA TYR A 80 -5.94 -7.96 -11.52
C TYR A 80 -6.75 -7.14 -10.53
N PHE A 81 -6.38 -7.17 -9.25
CA PHE A 81 -7.01 -6.35 -8.21
C PHE A 81 -6.98 -4.86 -8.55
N PHE A 82 -5.82 -4.33 -8.95
CA PHE A 82 -5.71 -2.93 -9.39
C PHE A 82 -6.56 -2.65 -10.63
N LYS A 83 -6.59 -3.56 -11.60
CA LYS A 83 -7.42 -3.41 -12.80
C LYS A 83 -8.92 -3.38 -12.49
N LEU A 84 -9.39 -4.19 -11.54
CA LEU A 84 -10.80 -4.17 -11.10
C LEU A 84 -11.15 -2.85 -10.42
N ILE A 85 -10.22 -2.28 -9.65
CA ILE A 85 -10.42 -1.04 -8.91
C ILE A 85 -10.30 0.20 -9.79
N GLU A 86 -9.41 0.20 -10.78
CA GLU A 86 -9.26 1.29 -11.75
C GLU A 86 -10.42 1.36 -12.75
N LYS A 87 -11.18 0.28 -12.95
CA LYS A 87 -12.31 0.23 -13.90
C LYS A 87 -13.56 0.99 -13.43
N LYS A 88 -13.39 1.97 -12.54
CA LYS A 88 -14.45 2.79 -11.95
C LYS A 88 -14.64 4.09 -12.70
#